data_AF-A0A9X1GEV6-F1
#
_entry.id   AF-A0A9X1GEV6-F1
#
_cell.length_a   1.000
_cell.length_b   1.000
_cell.length_c   1.000
_cell.angle_alpha   90.00
_cell.angle_beta   90.00
_cell.angle_gamma   90.00
#
_symmetry.space_group_name_H-M   'P 1'
#
loop_
_entity.id
_entity.type
_entity.pdbx_description
1 polymer ?
#
loop_
_entity_poly.entity_id
_entity_poly.type
_entity_poly.pdbx_seq_one_letter_code
_entity_poly.pdbx_strand_id
1 'polypeptide(L)'
;NVHDAIKIGLPSREQYIENYKQTIRNLAEYGIEVICYNFMPVFDWVKSDLDYRLEDGSSTLAFISADIPADPKEIVERIEQSSNEFELPGWEPERLAHIKSLLEAYASVDEEKLRENFAYFLQSIIPTCEEVGVKMAVH
;
A
#
# COMPACT_ATOMS: atom_id res chain seq x y z
N ASN A 1 3.96 -5.15 3.36
CA ASN A 1 2.63 -4.53 3.10
C ASN A 1 1.53 -5.56 3.26
N VAL A 2 0.34 -5.11 3.66
CA VAL A 2 -0.85 -5.95 3.78
C VAL A 2 -1.29 -6.38 2.37
N HIS A 3 -1.53 -7.67 2.17
CA HIS A 3 -1.86 -8.24 0.86
C HIS A 3 -3.24 -7.75 0.36
N ASP A 4 -3.40 -7.48 -0.94
CA ASP A 4 -4.65 -6.94 -1.51
C ASP A 4 -5.86 -7.84 -1.28
N ALA A 5 -5.70 -9.16 -1.27
CA ALA A 5 -6.77 -10.08 -0.89
C ALA A 5 -7.40 -9.74 0.48
N ILE A 6 -6.60 -9.26 1.45
CA ILE A 6 -7.08 -8.81 2.75
C ILE A 6 -7.85 -7.49 2.62
N LYS A 7 -7.27 -6.51 1.90
CA LYS A 7 -7.86 -5.18 1.69
C LYS A 7 -9.18 -5.24 0.92
N ILE A 8 -9.27 -6.09 -0.09
CA ILE A 8 -10.47 -6.33 -0.92
C ILE A 8 -11.50 -7.20 -0.17
N GLY A 9 -11.04 -8.08 0.73
CA GLY A 9 -11.90 -9.01 1.45
C GLY A 9 -12.22 -10.29 0.68
N LEU A 10 -11.29 -10.75 -0.15
CA LEU A 10 -11.43 -12.02 -0.89
C LEU A 10 -11.37 -13.22 0.06
N PRO A 11 -11.97 -14.38 -0.28
CA PRO A 11 -11.87 -15.59 0.55
C PRO A 11 -10.43 -16.06 0.81
N SER A 12 -9.51 -15.77 -0.10
CA SER A 12 -8.08 -16.08 0.06
C SER A 12 -7.40 -15.25 1.15
N ARG A 13 -8.04 -14.22 1.70
CA ARG A 13 -7.50 -13.39 2.78
C ARG A 13 -7.11 -14.21 4.01
N GLU A 14 -7.81 -15.29 4.29
CA GLU A 14 -7.56 -16.14 5.46
C GLU A 14 -6.13 -16.68 5.46
N GLN A 15 -5.66 -17.20 4.32
CA GLN A 15 -4.28 -17.70 4.19
C GLN A 15 -3.27 -16.57 4.41
N TYR A 16 -3.52 -15.39 3.85
CA TYR A 16 -2.60 -14.26 3.99
C TYR A 16 -2.58 -13.70 5.41
N ILE A 17 -3.71 -13.73 6.12
CA ILE A 17 -3.79 -13.36 7.54
C ILE A 17 -2.98 -14.33 8.39
N GLU A 18 -3.10 -15.64 8.16
CA GLU A 18 -2.30 -16.63 8.89
C GLU A 18 -0.80 -16.47 8.61
N ASN A 19 -0.41 -16.21 7.35
CA ASN A 19 0.98 -15.90 7.01
C ASN A 19 1.46 -14.61 7.71
N TYR A 20 0.60 -13.60 7.82
CA TYR A 20 0.91 -12.34 8.51
C TYR A 20 1.12 -12.58 10.02
N LYS A 21 0.24 -13.36 10.66
CA LYS A 21 0.39 -13.79 12.06
C LYS A 21 1.70 -14.56 12.28
N GLN A 22 2.02 -15.49 11.39
CA GLN A 22 3.29 -16.22 11.48
C GLN A 22 4.50 -15.29 11.35
N THR A 23 4.42 -14.30 10.47
CA THR A 23 5.47 -13.29 10.33
C THR A 23 5.64 -12.48 11.62
N ILE A 24 4.55 -12.06 12.26
CA ILE A 24 4.58 -11.37 13.56
C ILE A 24 5.31 -12.23 14.61
N ARG A 25 4.97 -13.52 14.72
CA ARG A 25 5.64 -14.43 15.66
C ARG A 25 7.13 -14.56 15.36
N ASN A 26 7.48 -14.78 14.10
CA ASN A 26 8.88 -14.89 13.68
C ASN A 26 9.66 -13.62 14.02
N LEU A 27 9.12 -12.44 13.74
CA LEU A 27 9.79 -11.17 14.04
C LEU A 27 10.00 -10.98 15.54
N ALA A 28 9.03 -11.36 16.36
CA ALA A 28 9.15 -11.29 17.82
C ALA A 28 10.26 -12.20 18.36
N GLU A 29 10.48 -13.39 17.77
CA GLU A 29 11.60 -14.28 18.14
C GLU A 29 12.97 -13.62 17.96
N TYR A 30 13.09 -12.68 17.02
CA TYR A 30 14.31 -11.88 16.79
C TYR A 30 14.32 -10.54 17.55
N GLY A 31 13.38 -10.31 18.46
CA GLY A 31 13.32 -9.11 19.29
C GLY A 31 12.81 -7.86 18.57
N ILE A 32 12.09 -8.02 17.44
CA ILE A 32 11.42 -6.90 16.78
C ILE A 32 10.12 -6.59 17.51
N GLU A 33 10.00 -5.37 18.04
CA GLU A 33 8.88 -4.97 18.91
C GLU A 33 7.82 -4.11 18.21
N VAL A 34 8.14 -3.52 17.05
CA VAL A 34 7.24 -2.59 16.35
C VAL A 34 7.20 -2.91 14.86
N ILE A 35 5.98 -3.03 14.32
CA ILE A 35 5.75 -3.23 12.89
C ILE A 35 5.00 -2.02 12.34
N CYS A 36 5.63 -1.32 11.40
CA CYS A 36 4.98 -0.27 10.60
C CYS A 36 4.25 -0.89 9.40
N TYR A 37 3.01 -0.48 9.15
CA TYR A 37 2.21 -0.99 8.05
C TYR A 37 1.22 0.06 7.54
N ASN A 38 0.62 -0.19 6.37
CA ASN A 38 -0.45 0.65 5.82
C ASN A 38 -1.62 -0.21 5.35
N PHE A 39 -2.76 0.44 5.10
CA PHE A 39 -3.95 -0.16 4.50
C PHE A 39 -4.42 0.62 3.26
N MET A 40 -3.49 1.22 2.52
CA MET A 40 -3.81 2.04 1.34
C MET A 40 -4.19 1.14 0.15
N PRO A 41 -5.34 1.36 -0.52
CA PRO A 41 -5.76 0.54 -1.65
C PRO A 41 -5.03 0.96 -2.94
N VAL A 42 -4.60 -0.02 -3.73
CA VAL A 42 -3.95 0.13 -5.05
C VAL A 42 -2.60 0.86 -5.03
N PHE A 43 -2.53 2.09 -4.53
CA PHE A 43 -1.34 2.91 -4.47
C PHE A 43 -0.87 3.10 -3.02
N ASP A 44 0.41 2.82 -2.75
CA ASP A 44 1.01 3.06 -1.43
C ASP A 44 1.30 4.55 -1.19
N TRP A 45 1.69 5.31 -2.21
CA TRP A 45 1.84 6.76 -2.12
C TRP A 45 1.87 7.35 -3.51
N VAL A 46 1.37 8.58 -3.66
CA VAL A 46 1.31 9.27 -4.95
C VAL A 46 2.03 10.61 -4.85
N LYS A 47 2.83 10.91 -5.87
CA LYS A 47 3.46 12.21 -6.15
C LYS A 47 3.30 12.48 -7.64
N SER A 48 3.13 13.75 -8.00
CA SER A 48 2.99 14.17 -9.40
C SER A 48 4.32 14.62 -10.01
N ASP A 49 5.25 15.06 -9.17
CA ASP A 49 6.58 15.52 -9.56
C ASP A 49 7.62 14.93 -8.59
N LEU A 50 8.63 14.31 -9.16
CA LEU A 50 9.68 13.59 -8.44
C LEU A 50 10.99 14.37 -8.36
N ASP A 51 11.08 15.50 -9.07
CA ASP A 51 12.25 16.38 -9.10
C ASP A 51 11.84 17.86 -8.97
N TYR A 52 10.87 18.16 -8.10
CA TYR A 52 10.35 19.51 -7.94
C TYR A 52 11.45 20.44 -7.40
N ARG A 53 11.81 21.46 -8.17
CA ARG A 53 12.92 22.37 -7.86
C ARG A 53 12.47 23.52 -6.96
N LEU A 54 13.10 23.63 -5.80
CA LEU A 54 12.91 24.74 -4.87
C LEU A 54 13.75 25.95 -5.29
N GLU A 55 13.43 27.13 -4.74
CA GLU A 55 14.13 28.39 -5.05
C GLU A 55 15.63 28.35 -4.72
N ASP A 56 16.03 27.50 -3.75
CA ASP A 56 17.42 27.28 -3.37
C ASP A 56 18.17 26.29 -4.30
N GLY A 57 17.50 25.77 -5.32
CA GLY A 57 18.03 24.82 -6.30
C GLY A 57 17.98 23.35 -5.86
N SER A 58 17.55 23.05 -4.63
CA SER A 58 17.34 21.67 -4.17
C SER A 58 16.14 21.02 -4.84
N SER A 59 16.09 19.68 -4.79
CA SER A 59 15.03 18.87 -5.37
C SER A 59 14.21 18.20 -4.27
N THR A 60 12.90 18.08 -4.47
CA THR A 60 11.98 17.40 -3.57
C THR A 60 10.85 16.69 -4.33
N LEU A 61 10.10 15.85 -3.61
CA LEU A 61 8.88 15.23 -4.14
C LEU A 61 7.69 16.18 -3.92
N ALA A 62 6.90 16.44 -4.96
CA ALA A 62 5.70 17.27 -4.86
C ALA A 62 4.42 16.52 -5.27
N PHE A 63 3.30 16.95 -4.68
CA PHE A 63 1.96 16.58 -5.12
C PHE A 63 1.25 17.85 -5.60
N ILE A 64 1.06 17.95 -6.91
CA ILE A 64 0.42 19.06 -7.60
C ILE A 64 -0.90 18.52 -8.13
N SER A 65 -2.00 18.89 -7.48
CA SER A 65 -3.32 18.31 -7.79
C SER A 65 -3.77 18.52 -9.23
N ALA A 66 -3.33 19.61 -9.88
CA ALA A 66 -3.64 19.91 -11.28
C ALA A 66 -3.00 18.90 -12.26
N ASP A 67 -1.91 18.26 -11.85
CA ASP A 67 -1.16 17.32 -12.68
C ASP A 67 -1.60 15.86 -12.45
N ILE A 68 -2.55 15.63 -11.52
CA ILE A 68 -3.12 14.32 -11.24
C ILE A 68 -4.44 14.17 -11.99
N PRO A 69 -4.51 13.29 -13.00
CA PRO A 69 -5.76 12.92 -13.64
C PRO A 69 -6.83 12.43 -12.67
N ALA A 70 -8.09 12.68 -13.02
CA ALA A 70 -9.21 12.11 -12.29
C ALA A 70 -9.33 10.59 -12.50
N ASP A 71 -8.91 10.08 -13.67
CA ASP A 71 -8.88 8.64 -13.96
C ASP A 71 -7.56 8.03 -13.45
N PRO A 72 -7.61 7.06 -12.51
CA PRO A 72 -6.42 6.33 -12.07
C PRO A 72 -5.64 5.65 -13.19
N LYS A 73 -6.27 5.31 -14.32
CA LYS A 73 -5.59 4.73 -15.49
C LYS A 73 -4.67 5.74 -16.16
N GLU A 74 -5.08 7.00 -16.24
CA GLU A 74 -4.23 8.06 -16.79
C GLU A 74 -3.02 8.35 -15.88
N ILE A 75 -3.15 8.15 -14.56
CA ILE A 75 -2.00 8.25 -13.64
C ILE A 75 -0.95 7.20 -14.00
N VAL A 76 -1.37 5.95 -14.24
CA VAL A 76 -0.48 4.85 -14.65
C VAL A 76 0.20 5.17 -15.98
N GLU A 77 -0.56 5.63 -16.98
CA GLU A 77 -0.02 5.98 -18.30
C GLU A 77 0.98 7.13 -18.23
N ARG A 78 0.71 8.17 -17.42
CA ARG A 78 1.65 9.28 -17.22
C ARG A 78 2.94 8.82 -16.58
N ILE A 79 2.86 7.98 -15.55
CA ILE A 79 4.05 7.46 -14.87
C ILE A 79 4.89 6.58 -15.80
N GLU A 80 4.24 5.71 -16.59
CA GLU A 80 4.88 4.92 -17.66
C GLU A 80 5.60 5.79 -18.71
N GLN A 81 5.07 6.99 -19.01
CA GLN A 81 5.65 7.90 -20.01
C GLN A 81 6.72 8.83 -19.45
N SER A 82 6.63 9.20 -18.17
CA SER A 82 7.57 10.10 -17.49
C SER A 82 8.83 9.41 -16.96
N SER A 83 8.84 8.08 -16.87
CA SER A 83 9.93 7.26 -16.30
C SER A 83 11.19 7.16 -17.18
N ASN A 84 11.48 8.15 -18.03
CA ASN A 84 12.65 8.10 -18.90
C ASN A 84 13.99 8.21 -18.14
N GLU A 85 14.04 8.57 -16.85
CA GLU A 85 15.30 8.60 -16.07
C GLU A 85 15.20 8.22 -14.57
N PHE A 86 14.00 8.04 -13.98
CA PHE A 86 13.85 7.71 -12.56
C PHE A 86 12.79 6.62 -12.32
N GLU A 87 13.22 5.46 -11.81
CA GLU A 87 12.33 4.41 -11.28
C GLU A 87 12.00 4.74 -9.82
N LEU A 88 10.71 4.85 -9.48
CA LEU A 88 10.30 4.97 -8.08
C LEU A 88 10.19 3.58 -7.44
N PRO A 89 10.73 3.38 -6.22
CA PRO A 89 10.52 2.16 -5.47
C PRO A 89 9.02 1.89 -5.28
N GLY A 90 8.52 0.85 -5.95
CA GLY A 90 7.10 0.51 -5.95
C GLY A 90 6.30 0.99 -7.16
N TRP A 91 6.95 1.37 -8.27
CA TRP A 91 6.30 1.70 -9.56
C TRP A 91 6.91 0.96 -10.75
N GLU A 92 7.55 -0.19 -10.52
CA GLU A 92 8.15 -1.03 -11.56
C GLU A 92 7.15 -1.45 -12.66
N PRO A 93 7.57 -1.66 -13.93
CA PRO A 93 6.67 -2.03 -15.03
C PRO A 93 5.78 -3.25 -14.75
N GLU A 94 6.32 -4.27 -14.07
CA GLU A 94 5.57 -5.46 -13.66
C GLU A 94 4.41 -5.12 -12.71
N ARG A 95 4.61 -4.10 -11.87
CA ARG A 95 3.61 -3.59 -10.94
C ARG A 95 2.56 -2.75 -11.66
N LEU A 96 2.92 -1.98 -12.68
CA LEU A 96 1.98 -1.19 -13.49
C LEU A 96 0.96 -2.09 -14.21
N ALA A 97 1.40 -3.22 -14.75
CA ALA A 97 0.51 -4.24 -15.32
C ALA A 97 -0.46 -4.81 -14.26
N HIS A 98 0.01 -5.00 -13.04
CA HIS A 98 -0.80 -5.47 -11.92
C HIS A 98 -1.84 -4.42 -11.45
N ILE A 99 -1.51 -3.13 -11.50
CA ILE A 99 -2.39 -2.03 -11.08
C ILE A 99 -3.73 -2.05 -11.84
N LYS A 100 -3.72 -2.31 -13.16
CA LYS A 100 -4.97 -2.39 -13.94
C LYS A 100 -5.91 -3.47 -13.40
N SER A 101 -5.38 -4.66 -13.11
CA SER A 101 -6.15 -5.76 -12.52
C SER A 101 -6.61 -5.46 -11.09
N LEU A 102 -5.81 -4.71 -10.32
CA LEU A 102 -6.20 -4.27 -8.98
C LEU A 102 -7.34 -3.24 -9.05
N LEU A 103 -7.26 -2.25 -9.93
CA LEU A 103 -8.34 -1.26 -10.10
C LEU A 103 -9.69 -1.94 -10.39
N GLU A 104 -9.69 -2.98 -11.22
CA GLU A 104 -10.89 -3.79 -11.48
C GLU A 104 -11.35 -4.58 -10.24
N ALA A 105 -10.42 -5.19 -9.51
CA ALA A 105 -10.73 -5.96 -8.31
C ALA A 105 -11.26 -5.09 -7.15
N TYR A 106 -10.81 -3.84 -7.06
CA TYR A 106 -11.28 -2.85 -6.09
C TYR A 106 -12.55 -2.11 -6.54
N ALA A 107 -13.03 -2.30 -7.78
CA ALA A 107 -14.19 -1.57 -8.31
C ALA A 107 -15.48 -1.78 -7.50
N SER A 108 -15.59 -2.88 -6.75
CA SER A 108 -16.72 -3.20 -5.87
C SER A 108 -16.46 -2.88 -4.39
N VAL A 109 -15.31 -2.28 -4.05
CA VAL A 109 -14.91 -1.96 -2.68
C VAL A 109 -15.04 -0.46 -2.46
N ASP A 110 -16.09 -0.05 -1.75
CA ASP A 110 -16.27 1.32 -1.31
C ASP A 110 -15.60 1.60 0.06
N GLU A 111 -15.76 2.82 0.58
CA GLU A 111 -15.16 3.22 1.87
C GLU A 111 -15.65 2.34 3.03
N GLU A 112 -16.94 2.04 3.09
CA GLU A 112 -17.53 1.23 4.15
C GLU A 112 -16.94 -0.19 4.09
N LYS A 113 -16.89 -0.77 2.89
CA LYS A 113 -16.33 -2.11 2.69
C LYS A 113 -14.86 -2.18 3.04
N LEU A 114 -14.07 -1.18 2.64
CA LEU A 114 -12.66 -1.11 2.97
C LEU A 114 -12.45 -0.99 4.49
N ARG A 115 -13.29 -0.22 5.18
CA ARG A 115 -13.27 -0.08 6.64
C ARG A 115 -13.64 -1.39 7.35
N GLU A 116 -14.64 -2.11 6.88
CA GLU A 116 -14.99 -3.45 7.37
C GLU A 116 -13.82 -4.42 7.22
N ASN A 117 -13.19 -4.45 6.04
CA ASN A 117 -12.05 -5.31 5.76
C ASN A 117 -10.84 -4.94 6.63
N PHE A 118 -10.62 -3.65 6.88
CA PHE A 118 -9.56 -3.21 7.78
C PHE A 118 -9.84 -3.64 9.22
N ALA A 119 -11.08 -3.46 9.71
CA ALA A 119 -11.49 -3.94 11.03
C ALA A 119 -11.30 -5.45 11.17
N TYR A 120 -11.67 -6.23 10.14
CA TYR A 120 -11.47 -7.67 10.10
C TYR A 120 -10.00 -8.07 10.21
N PHE A 121 -9.13 -7.39 9.47
CA PHE A 121 -7.68 -7.58 9.54
C PHE A 121 -7.16 -7.33 10.96
N LEU A 122 -7.50 -6.18 11.56
CA LEU A 122 -7.07 -5.81 12.91
C LEU A 122 -7.56 -6.83 13.95
N GLN A 123 -8.85 -7.15 13.96
CA GLN A 123 -9.42 -8.13 14.88
C GLN A 123 -8.73 -9.49 14.75
N SER A 124 -8.28 -9.84 13.54
CA SER A 124 -7.56 -11.08 13.29
C SER A 124 -6.12 -11.06 13.84
N ILE A 125 -5.36 -9.98 13.62
CA ILE A 125 -3.92 -9.96 13.92
C ILE A 125 -3.54 -9.42 15.29
N ILE A 126 -4.35 -8.54 15.89
CA ILE A 126 -4.03 -7.88 17.17
C ILE A 126 -3.85 -8.89 18.32
N PRO A 127 -4.67 -9.95 18.47
CA PRO A 127 -4.42 -10.95 19.51
C PRO A 127 -3.05 -11.62 19.40
N THR A 128 -2.57 -11.88 18.18
CA THR A 128 -1.22 -12.43 17.97
C THR A 128 -0.14 -11.40 18.32
N CYS A 129 -0.36 -10.12 18.01
CA CYS A 129 0.57 -9.05 18.39
C CYS A 129 0.70 -8.96 19.92
N GLU A 130 -0.42 -8.99 20.64
CA GLU A 130 -0.45 -8.97 22.11
C GLU A 130 0.20 -10.22 22.73
N GLU A 131 -0.02 -11.40 22.14
CA GLU A 131 0.60 -12.67 22.56
C GLU A 131 2.13 -12.60 22.58
N VAL A 132 2.73 -11.98 21.56
CA VAL A 132 4.20 -11.92 21.41
C VAL A 132 4.81 -10.55 21.75
N GLY A 133 4.02 -9.62 22.29
CA GLY A 133 4.48 -8.30 22.71
C GLY A 133 4.85 -7.33 21.58
N VAL A 134 4.38 -7.58 20.35
CA VAL A 134 4.61 -6.72 19.19
C VAL A 134 3.55 -5.60 19.13
N LYS A 135 3.97 -4.39 18.79
CA LYS A 135 3.08 -3.24 18.58
C LYS A 135 2.93 -2.95 17.10
N MET A 136 1.68 -2.76 16.68
CA MET A 136 1.34 -2.34 15.32
C MET A 136 1.27 -0.81 15.26
N ALA A 137 2.00 -0.21 14.33
CA ALA A 137 1.97 1.22 14.05
C ALA A 137 1.47 1.44 12.62
N VAL A 138 0.24 1.92 12.48
CA VAL A 138 -0.30 2.28 11.16
C VAL A 138 0.36 3.59 10.70
N HIS A 139 0.87 3.61 9.47
CA HIS A 139 1.40 4.80 8.81
C HIS A 139 0.29 5.79 8.45
#